data_AF-A0A939T236-F1
#
_entry.id   AF-A0A939T236-F1
#
_cell.length_a   1.000
_cell.length_b   1.000
_cell.length_c   1.000
_cell.angle_alpha   90.00
_cell.angle_beta   90.00
_cell.angle_gamma   90.00
#
_symmetry.space_group_name_H-M   'P 1'
#
loop_
_entity.id
_entity.type
_entity.pdbx_description
1 polymer ?
#
loop_
_entity_poly.entity_id
_entity_poly.type
_entity_poly.pdbx_seq_one_letter_code
_entity_poly.pdbx_strand_id
1 'polypeptide(L)'
;MLNPFLDEEKSSEQLGAAHQELFDSFLKGTRLTVEVIDIRRYGTDVAVVVTRGEVSKKTPKKLGKPATYTVVREGGDRWRIAAVQKTKHKPLMEAISFKFKPATRPATRPAAR
;
A
#
# COMPACT_ATOMS: atom_id res chain seq x y z
N MET A 1 22.75 -11.04 10.08
CA MET A 1 22.29 -10.36 8.85
C MET A 1 20.84 -9.96 9.05
N LEU A 2 20.57 -8.70 9.38
CA LEU A 2 19.22 -8.17 9.56
C LEU A 2 18.69 -7.68 8.21
N ASN A 3 17.44 -8.03 7.90
CA ASN A 3 16.75 -7.74 6.66
C ASN A 3 16.25 -6.27 6.70
N PRO A 4 16.77 -5.34 5.88
CA PRO A 4 16.50 -3.90 6.00
C PRO A 4 15.10 -3.47 5.48
N PHE A 5 14.15 -4.40 5.37
CA PHE A 5 12.85 -4.18 4.73
C PHE A 5 11.66 -4.13 5.71
N LEU A 6 11.95 -4.19 7.02
CA LEU A 6 10.95 -4.11 8.08
C LEU A 6 11.40 -2.98 9.01
N ASP A 7 10.50 -2.02 9.21
CA ASP A 7 10.57 -0.89 10.14
C ASP A 7 11.41 0.32 9.69
N GLU A 8 10.85 1.07 8.74
CA GLU A 8 11.32 2.44 8.46
C GLU A 8 10.22 3.45 8.82
N GLU A 9 10.16 3.81 10.09
CA GLU A 9 9.41 4.98 10.57
C GLU A 9 10.20 6.24 10.16
N LYS A 10 9.85 6.81 9.01
CA LYS A 10 10.48 8.04 8.51
C LYS A 10 9.61 9.27 8.80
N SER A 11 10.25 10.37 9.18
CA SER A 11 9.56 11.66 9.28
C SER A 11 9.05 12.12 7.90
N SER A 12 8.06 13.01 7.89
CA SER A 12 7.50 13.56 6.65
C SER A 12 8.56 14.23 5.75
N GLU A 13 9.55 14.89 6.35
CA GLU A 13 10.66 15.53 5.65
C GLU A 13 11.60 14.51 5.00
N GLN A 14 11.96 13.45 5.74
CA GLN A 14 12.79 12.37 5.22
C GLN A 14 12.09 11.61 4.10
N LEU A 15 10.77 11.42 4.20
CA LEU A 15 9.95 10.88 3.12
C LEU A 15 9.98 11.81 1.90
N GLY A 16 9.79 13.10 2.08
CA GLY A 16 9.82 14.09 0.99
C GLY A 16 11.13 14.06 0.21
N ALA A 17 12.27 14.14 0.91
CA ALA A 17 13.59 14.14 0.28
C ALA A 17 13.88 12.83 -0.49
N ALA A 18 13.60 11.67 0.11
CA ALA A 18 13.79 10.38 -0.55
C ALA A 18 12.86 10.19 -1.76
N HIS A 19 11.63 10.69 -1.69
CA HIS A 19 10.71 10.64 -2.84
C HIS A 19 11.16 11.58 -3.96
N GLN A 20 11.74 12.73 -3.64
CA GLN A 20 12.23 13.67 -4.65
C GLN A 20 13.33 13.05 -5.52
N GLU A 21 14.31 12.38 -4.91
CA GLU A 21 15.36 11.67 -5.65
C GLU A 21 14.78 10.58 -6.58
N LEU A 22 13.76 9.84 -6.11
CA LEU A 22 13.07 8.86 -6.93
C LEU A 22 12.30 9.50 -8.10
N PHE A 23 11.68 10.66 -7.90
CA PHE A 23 10.96 11.39 -8.95
C PHE A 23 11.88 11.98 -10.01
N ASP A 24 13.07 12.44 -9.62
CA ASP A 24 14.06 12.99 -10.55
C ASP A 24 14.78 11.91 -11.37
N SER A 25 14.75 10.66 -10.90
CA SER A 25 15.41 9.51 -11.52
C SER A 25 14.42 8.47 -12.07
N PHE A 26 14.18 7.38 -11.33
CA PHE A 26 13.48 6.18 -11.78
C PHE A 26 12.00 6.41 -12.08
N LEU A 27 11.36 7.34 -11.36
CA LEU A 27 9.95 7.66 -11.52
C LEU A 27 9.71 8.84 -12.47
N LYS A 28 10.76 9.39 -13.09
CA LYS A 28 10.65 10.54 -14.00
C LYS A 28 9.73 10.23 -15.18
N GLY A 29 8.73 11.08 -15.35
CA GLY A 29 7.71 10.95 -16.40
C GLY A 29 6.73 9.80 -16.18
N THR A 30 6.71 9.17 -15.01
CA THR A 30 5.67 8.20 -14.63
C THR A 30 4.49 8.91 -13.96
N ARG A 31 3.32 8.25 -13.97
CA ARG A 31 2.14 8.65 -13.20
C ARG A 31 1.73 7.48 -12.33
N LEU A 32 1.30 7.77 -11.10
CA LEU A 32 0.64 6.80 -10.23
C LEU A 32 -0.87 6.84 -10.53
N THR A 33 -1.42 5.76 -11.04
CA THR A 33 -2.88 5.56 -11.14
C THR A 33 -3.33 4.78 -9.91
N VAL A 34 -4.34 5.27 -9.21
CA VAL A 34 -4.88 4.65 -7.98
C VAL A 34 -6.39 4.53 -8.08
N GLU A 35 -6.90 3.42 -7.60
CA GLU A 35 -8.32 3.16 -7.38
C GLU A 35 -8.54 2.84 -5.90
N VAL A 36 -9.51 3.48 -5.27
CA VAL A 36 -9.97 3.13 -3.92
C VAL A 36 -10.92 1.96 -4.02
N ILE A 37 -10.61 0.86 -3.34
CA ILE A 37 -11.40 -0.37 -3.39
C ILE A 37 -12.18 -0.66 -2.11
N ASP A 38 -11.77 -0.08 -0.98
CA ASP A 38 -12.52 -0.16 0.29
C ASP A 38 -12.20 1.06 1.17
N ILE A 39 -13.20 1.52 1.93
CA ILE A 39 -13.05 2.54 2.98
C ILE A 39 -13.82 2.05 4.19
N ARG A 40 -13.11 1.89 5.31
CA ARG A 40 -13.71 1.54 6.61
C ARG A 40 -13.42 2.63 7.62
N ARG A 41 -14.46 3.25 8.16
CA ARG A 41 -14.34 4.26 9.23
C ARG A 41 -14.36 3.59 10.59
N TYR A 42 -13.53 4.10 11.50
CA TYR A 42 -13.47 3.71 12.90
C TYR A 42 -13.71 4.96 13.75
N GLY A 43 -14.97 5.37 13.83
CA GLY A 43 -15.38 6.66 14.40
C GLY A 43 -15.39 7.80 13.38
N THR A 44 -15.40 9.03 13.89
CA THR A 44 -15.46 10.29 13.10
C THR A 44 -14.13 10.66 12.46
N ASP A 45 -13.03 10.24 13.09
CA ASP A 45 -11.70 10.82 12.87
C ASP A 45 -10.65 9.81 12.40
N VAL A 46 -11.02 8.54 12.24
CA VAL A 46 -10.11 7.49 11.77
C VAL A 46 -10.76 6.67 10.66
N ALA A 47 -10.00 6.36 9.62
CA ALA A 47 -10.41 5.40 8.60
C ALA A 47 -9.22 4.58 8.08
N VAL A 48 -9.52 3.38 7.61
CA VAL A 48 -8.61 2.56 6.81
C VAL A 48 -9.11 2.58 5.38
N VAL A 49 -8.23 2.99 4.46
CA VAL A 49 -8.49 3.04 3.02
C VAL A 49 -7.62 1.98 2.35
N VAL A 50 -8.25 1.11 1.57
CA VAL A 50 -7.55 0.13 0.75
C VAL A 50 -7.60 0.58 -0.70
N THR A 51 -6.44 0.59 -1.35
CA THR A 51 -6.33 0.97 -2.76
C THR A 51 -5.62 -0.09 -3.57
N ARG A 52 -5.78 -0.03 -4.89
CA ARG A 52 -4.89 -0.66 -5.86
C ARG A 52 -4.30 0.42 -6.75
N GLY A 53 -3.03 0.30 -7.06
CA GLY A 53 -2.38 1.25 -7.96
C GLY A 53 -1.35 0.63 -8.88
N GLU A 54 -0.90 1.44 -9.82
CA GLU A 54 0.21 1.12 -10.72
C GLU A 54 0.95 2.41 -11.10
N VAL A 55 2.28 2.31 -11.19
CA VAL A 55 3.15 3.42 -11.59
C VAL A 55 3.62 3.15 -13.00
N SER A 56 3.26 4.02 -13.94
CA SER A 56 3.55 3.79 -15.36
C SER A 56 3.63 5.09 -16.15
N LYS A 57 4.37 5.07 -17.27
CA LYS A 57 4.44 6.20 -18.22
C LYS A 57 3.22 6.31 -19.14
N LYS A 58 2.47 5.22 -19.27
CA LYS A 58 1.24 5.09 -20.07
C LYS A 58 0.11 4.62 -19.16
N THR A 59 -1.15 4.76 -19.60
CA THR A 59 -2.31 4.24 -18.86
C THR A 59 -2.14 2.74 -18.59
N PRO A 60 -2.15 2.31 -17.32
CA PRO A 60 -1.95 0.90 -16.97
C PRO A 60 -3.18 0.06 -17.36
N LYS A 61 -2.96 -1.15 -17.88
CA LYS A 61 -4.06 -2.08 -18.23
C LYS A 61 -4.70 -2.73 -16.99
N LYS A 62 -3.98 -2.80 -15.87
CA LYS A 62 -4.41 -3.41 -14.60
C LYS A 62 -3.74 -2.68 -13.43
N LEU A 63 -4.44 -2.59 -12.30
CA LEU A 63 -3.92 -2.05 -11.04
C LEU A 63 -3.62 -3.22 -10.09
N GLY A 64 -2.36 -3.66 -10.08
CA GLY A 64 -1.95 -4.90 -9.40
C GLY A 64 -1.34 -4.71 -8.02
N LYS A 65 -1.06 -3.48 -7.60
CA LYS A 65 -0.30 -3.21 -6.36
C LYS A 65 -1.23 -2.69 -5.27
N PRO A 66 -1.63 -3.55 -4.31
CA PRO A 66 -2.44 -3.11 -3.18
C PRO A 66 -1.63 -2.26 -2.21
N ALA A 67 -2.29 -1.26 -1.63
CA ALA A 67 -1.76 -0.48 -0.52
C ALA A 67 -2.87 -0.18 0.49
N THR A 68 -2.52 -0.21 1.77
CA THR A 68 -3.40 0.13 2.88
C THR A 68 -2.93 1.43 3.50
N TYR A 69 -3.85 2.36 3.69
CA TYR A 69 -3.61 3.66 4.30
C TYR A 69 -4.44 3.78 5.56
N THR A 70 -3.79 4.08 6.68
CA THR A 70 -4.46 4.55 7.88
C THR A 70 -4.50 6.07 7.80
N VAL A 71 -5.71 6.62 7.74
CA VAL A 71 -5.92 8.08 7.70
C VAL A 71 -6.58 8.54 8.99
N VAL A 72 -6.12 9.69 9.46
CA VAL A 72 -6.63 10.37 10.66
C VAL A 72 -7.05 11.79 10.32
N ARG A 73 -8.10 12.27 10.95
CA ARG A 73 -8.57 13.66 10.82
C ARG A 73 -7.93 14.49 11.92
N GLU A 74 -7.20 15.52 11.55
CA GLU A 74 -6.54 16.42 12.50
C GLU A 74 -7.09 17.83 12.37
N GLY A 75 -8.04 18.18 13.25
CA GLY A 75 -8.66 19.50 13.35
C GLY A 75 -9.46 19.91 12.10
N GLY A 76 -10.78 20.01 12.23
CA GLY A 76 -11.67 20.39 11.13
C GLY A 76 -11.77 19.30 10.05
N ASP A 77 -11.71 19.68 8.77
CA ASP A 77 -12.00 18.78 7.64
C ASP A 77 -10.80 18.11 6.97
N ARG A 78 -9.59 18.27 7.52
CA ARG A 78 -8.37 17.75 6.90
C ARG A 78 -8.01 16.35 7.38
N TRP A 79 -7.94 15.41 6.44
CA TRP A 79 -7.39 14.08 6.65
C TRP A 79 -5.89 14.06 6.33
N ARG A 80 -5.15 13.30 7.14
CA ARG A 80 -3.72 13.00 6.97
C ARG A 80 -3.50 11.51 6.98
N ILE A 81 -2.42 11.08 6.35
CA ILE A 81 -2.00 9.69 6.35
C ILE A 81 -1.10 9.48 7.58
N ALA A 82 -1.58 8.71 8.55
CA ALA A 82 -0.81 8.34 9.74
C ALA A 82 0.13 7.15 9.45
N ALA A 83 -0.29 6.23 8.58
CA ALA A 83 0.52 5.09 8.19
C ALA A 83 0.17 4.60 6.78
N VAL A 84 1.18 4.03 6.09
CA VAL A 84 1.01 3.35 4.81
C VAL A 84 1.69 2.00 4.85
N GLN A 85 0.97 0.95 4.45
CA GLN A 85 1.54 -0.36 4.22
C GLN A 85 1.38 -0.74 2.75
N LYS A 86 2.51 -0.91 2.05
CA LYS A 86 2.55 -1.38 0.66
C LYS A 86 2.97 -2.85 0.64
N THR A 87 2.07 -3.74 0.27
CA THR A 87 2.37 -5.17 0.17
C THR A 87 2.64 -5.55 -1.27
N LYS A 88 3.84 -6.06 -1.55
CA LYS A 88 4.17 -6.62 -2.87
C LYS A 88 3.68 -8.07 -2.94
N HIS A 89 2.49 -8.27 -3.48
CA HIS A 89 1.96 -9.60 -3.76
C HIS A 89 2.84 -10.29 -4.82
N LYS A 90 3.32 -11.50 -4.54
CA LYS A 90 4.13 -12.30 -5.48
C LYS A 90 3.39 -13.61 -5.77
N PRO A 91 2.30 -13.56 -6.57
CA PRO A 91 1.36 -14.67 -6.71
C PRO A 91 2.00 -15.98 -7.19
N LEU A 92 3.04 -15.92 -8.03
CA LEU A 92 3.78 -17.11 -8.45
C LEU A 92 4.54 -17.76 -7.29
N MET A 93 5.22 -16.97 -6.46
CA MET A 93 5.96 -17.47 -5.31
C MET A 93 5.02 -17.97 -4.21
N GLU A 94 3.84 -17.35 -4.09
CA GLU A 94 2.78 -17.82 -3.19
C GLU A 94 2.19 -19.14 -3.67
N ALA A 95 1.88 -19.30 -4.96
CA ALA A 95 1.39 -20.57 -5.51
C ALA A 95 2.40 -21.71 -5.30
N ILE A 96 3.68 -21.44 -5.49
CA ILE A 96 4.78 -22.37 -5.15
C ILE A 96 4.77 -22.68 -3.65
N SER A 97 4.72 -21.65 -2.78
CA SER A 97 4.69 -21.82 -1.33
C SER A 97 3.46 -22.59 -0.85
N PHE A 98 2.29 -22.39 -1.45
CA PHE A 98 1.05 -23.11 -1.16
C PHE A 98 1.06 -24.56 -1.64
N LYS A 99 1.91 -24.89 -2.60
CA LYS A 99 2.15 -26.26 -3.05
C LYS A 99 3.11 -26.99 -2.11
N PHE A 100 4.17 -26.32 -1.64
CA PHE A 100 5.20 -26.94 -0.78
C PHE A 100 4.93 -26.82 0.73
N LYS A 101 4.15 -25.84 1.17
CA LYS A 101 3.73 -25.60 2.56
C LYS A 101 2.24 -25.21 2.62
N PRO A 102 1.32 -26.19 2.51
CA PRO A 102 -0.12 -25.93 2.41
C PRO A 102 -0.68 -25.10 3.57
N ALA A 103 -0.09 -25.21 4.77
CA ALA A 103 -0.46 -24.44 5.97
C ALA A 103 -0.24 -22.92 5.84
N THR A 104 0.49 -22.45 4.81
CA THR A 104 0.69 -21.02 4.55
C THR A 104 -0.42 -20.38 3.72
N ARG A 105 -1.40 -21.18 3.24
CA ARG A 105 -2.57 -20.65 2.53
C ARG A 105 -3.38 -19.75 3.46
N PRO A 106 -3.74 -18.52 3.03
CA PRO A 106 -4.65 -17.68 3.80
C PRO A 106 -5.95 -18.44 4.06
N ALA A 107 -6.36 -18.50 5.32
CA ALA A 107 -7.69 -19.02 5.66
C ALA A 107 -8.73 -18.16 4.95
N THR A 108 -9.64 -18.80 4.21
CA THR A 108 -10.76 -18.11 3.59
C THR A 108 -11.62 -17.54 4.71
N ARG A 109 -11.61 -16.22 4.89
CA ARG A 109 -12.48 -15.58 5.87
C ARG A 109 -13.93 -15.83 5.43
N PRO A 110 -14.79 -16.45 6.26
CA PRO A 110 -16.20 -16.54 5.93
C PRO A 110 -16.76 -15.13 5.71
N ALA A 111 -17.62 -14.98 4.71
CA ALA A 111 -18.28 -13.71 4.43
C ALA A 111 -18.95 -13.22 5.72
N ALA A 112 -18.64 -11.99 6.12
CA ALA A 112 -19.37 -11.34 7.20
C ALA A 112 -20.84 -11.25 6.79
N ARG A 113 -21.72 -11.81 7.62
CA ARG A 113 -23.17 -11.60 7.53
C ARG A 113 -23.52 -10.15 7.86
#